data_AF-A0A378NGL5-F1
#
_entry.id   AF-A0A378NGL5-F1
#
_cell.length_a   1.000
_cell.length_b   1.000
_cell.length_c   1.000
_cell.angle_alpha   90.00
_cell.angle_beta   90.00
_cell.angle_gamma   90.00
#
_symmetry.space_group_name_H-M   'P 1'
#
loop_
_entity.id
_entity.type
_entity.pdbx_description
1 polymer ?
#
loop_
_entity_poly.entity_id
_entity_poly.type
_entity_poly.pdbx_seq_one_letter_code
_entity_poly.pdbx_strand_id
1 'polypeptide(L)'
;MRFTSTINNVRLVEWEINITQGALVDLINQASSWAKAVVIDGITYYWMSFSKVCEELPAVFSKEDTVYRQYKVLKEKGIIDHFKMDGKDYVRLTEKGCEWNKFEPIRESEKNPSVGNQSEQTRKNFRESSEKNPTDNNTNYKNNNDHTTPLNPPTGEPAPAEVVLNYLNSALATLAAQLGERKPVGYSLKPWVKNIAARIRESSVADCCQVVDYLVAKWGRDEKMREYLCPKTIFRQSNFADYLPKSKAWADNGKPVCVNGKWVAPAELEKRLIMPTVEEVRALFQKSLSGNPFKALDFTNKRNLVMYHATINTKNKRPLERDLPMIISQEIKNAVERIDRLKVPTFS
;
A
#
# COMPACT_ATOMS: atom_id res chain seq x y z
N MET A 1 10.97 16.44 18.76
CA MET A 1 10.52 17.70 18.14
C MET A 1 10.45 17.50 16.65
N ARG A 2 9.28 17.72 16.05
CA ARG A 2 9.13 17.69 14.59
C ARG A 2 9.74 18.94 13.98
N PHE A 3 10.37 18.75 12.82
CA PHE A 3 10.88 19.84 12.00
C PHE A 3 9.81 20.42 11.06
N THR A 4 8.74 19.67 10.78
CA THR A 4 7.71 20.09 9.81
C THR A 4 6.33 19.56 10.22
N SER A 5 5.32 20.41 10.08
CA SER A 5 3.91 20.05 10.16
C SER A 5 3.24 20.40 8.83
N THR A 6 2.41 19.50 8.32
CA THR A 6 1.67 19.73 7.07
C THR A 6 0.23 20.10 7.38
N ILE A 7 -0.20 21.27 6.91
CA ILE A 7 -1.56 21.77 7.16
C ILE A 7 -2.44 21.55 5.91
N ASN A 8 -3.53 20.81 6.08
CA ASN A 8 -4.54 20.66 5.04
C ASN A 8 -5.63 21.73 5.17
N ASN A 9 -5.50 22.81 4.41
CA ASN A 9 -6.44 23.94 4.45
C ASN A 9 -7.87 23.54 4.05
N VAL A 10 -8.04 22.58 3.15
CA VAL A 10 -9.38 22.10 2.73
C VAL A 10 -10.08 21.46 3.93
N ARG A 11 -9.38 20.56 4.63
CA ARG A 11 -9.94 19.89 5.82
C ARG A 11 -10.14 20.84 7.00
N LEU A 12 -9.33 21.88 7.15
CA LEU A 12 -9.58 22.91 8.16
C LEU A 12 -10.96 23.56 7.98
N VAL A 13 -11.28 23.97 6.75
CA VAL A 13 -12.56 24.60 6.41
C VAL A 13 -13.70 23.59 6.53
N GLU A 14 -13.59 22.42 5.88
CA GLU A 14 -14.64 21.41 5.86
C GLU A 14 -14.98 20.85 7.25
N TRP A 15 -13.98 20.70 8.12
CA TRP A 15 -14.21 20.16 9.47
C TRP A 15 -14.40 21.26 10.51
N GLU A 16 -14.38 22.53 10.08
CA GLU A 16 -14.49 23.72 10.92
C GLU A 16 -13.52 23.66 12.11
N ILE A 17 -12.26 23.36 11.83
CA ILE A 17 -11.17 23.33 12.82
C ILE A 17 -10.11 24.38 12.48
N ASN A 18 -9.44 24.88 13.51
CA ASN A 18 -8.41 25.91 13.33
C ASN A 18 -7.02 25.28 13.02
N ILE A 19 -6.06 26.13 12.66
CA ILE A 19 -4.71 25.68 12.29
C ILE A 19 -3.98 24.94 13.43
N THR A 20 -4.22 25.34 14.68
CA THR A 20 -3.67 24.70 15.88
C THR A 20 -4.18 23.26 16.02
N GLN A 21 -5.47 23.05 15.80
CA GLN A 21 -6.10 21.73 15.77
C GLN A 21 -5.60 20.91 14.58
N GLY A 22 -5.47 21.52 13.40
CA GLY A 22 -4.91 20.87 12.21
C GLY A 22 -3.47 20.37 12.41
N ALA A 23 -2.61 21.17 13.05
CA ALA A 23 -1.25 20.74 13.39
C ALA A 23 -1.26 19.52 14.32
N LEU A 24 -2.23 19.45 15.24
CA LEU A 24 -2.40 18.30 16.13
C LEU A 24 -2.91 17.06 15.39
N VAL A 25 -3.83 17.23 14.43
CA VAL A 25 -4.29 16.14 13.55
C VAL A 25 -3.13 15.60 12.71
N ASP A 26 -2.29 16.47 12.12
CA ASP A 26 -1.10 16.05 11.38
C ASP A 26 -0.07 15.33 12.28
N LEU A 27 0.06 15.75 13.54
CA LEU A 27 0.88 15.03 14.52
C LEU A 27 0.40 13.59 14.71
N ILE A 28 -0.89 13.41 15.01
CA ILE A 28 -1.52 12.11 15.25
C ILE A 28 -1.50 11.25 13.99
N ASN A 29 -1.71 11.84 12.80
CA ASN A 29 -1.71 11.15 11.52
C ASN A 29 -0.41 10.37 11.26
N GLN A 30 0.73 10.91 11.73
CA GLN A 30 2.02 10.23 11.58
C GLN A 30 2.48 9.58 12.90
N ALA A 31 1.59 9.35 13.86
CA ALA A 31 1.94 8.69 15.13
C ALA A 31 2.56 7.30 14.93
N SER A 32 2.21 6.61 13.84
CA SER A 32 2.80 5.31 13.46
C SER A 32 4.31 5.33 13.25
N SER A 33 4.92 6.48 12.98
CA SER A 33 6.37 6.59 12.74
C SER A 33 7.20 6.88 13.99
N TRP A 34 6.57 7.26 15.12
CA TRP A 34 7.33 7.74 16.29
C TRP A 34 6.71 7.44 17.66
N ALA A 35 5.40 7.21 17.75
CA ALA A 35 4.72 6.95 19.01
C ALA A 35 4.60 5.45 19.28
N LYS A 36 4.66 5.07 20.56
CA LYS A 36 4.49 3.67 20.97
C LYS A 36 3.04 3.23 20.74
N ALA A 37 2.84 2.13 20.02
CA ALA A 37 1.52 1.59 19.74
C ALA A 37 1.04 0.61 20.84
N VAL A 38 -0.27 0.54 21.03
CA VAL A 38 -0.97 -0.50 21.79
C VAL A 38 -2.18 -0.99 20.96
N VAL A 39 -2.50 -2.27 21.04
CA VAL A 39 -3.67 -2.85 20.36
C VAL A 39 -4.71 -3.22 21.40
N ILE A 40 -5.92 -2.68 21.27
CA ILE A 40 -7.06 -2.94 22.16
C ILE A 40 -8.25 -3.29 21.28
N ASP A 41 -8.83 -4.48 21.49
CA ASP A 41 -9.92 -5.03 20.66
C ASP A 41 -9.62 -5.02 19.16
N GLY A 42 -8.34 -5.22 18.81
CA GLY A 42 -7.87 -5.19 17.43
C GLY A 42 -7.75 -3.79 16.83
N ILE A 43 -7.92 -2.72 17.60
CA ILE A 43 -7.73 -1.33 17.17
C ILE A 43 -6.40 -0.81 17.72
N THR A 44 -5.58 -0.23 16.84
CA THR A 44 -4.28 0.35 17.23
C THR A 44 -4.46 1.78 17.73
N TYR A 45 -3.97 2.03 18.93
CA TYR A 45 -3.84 3.35 19.52
C TYR A 45 -2.38 3.69 19.76
N TYR A 46 -2.06 4.98 19.80
CA TYR A 46 -0.72 5.47 20.06
C TYR A 46 -0.67 6.18 21.40
N TRP A 47 0.31 5.80 22.22
CA TRP A 47 0.61 6.52 23.46
C TRP A 47 1.17 7.89 23.12
N MET A 48 0.44 8.93 23.53
CA MET A 48 0.79 10.31 23.26
C MET A 48 0.44 11.16 24.48
N SER A 49 1.42 11.38 25.38
CA SER A 49 1.22 12.29 26.50
C SER A 49 1.14 13.74 26.04
N PHE A 50 0.42 14.58 26.79
CA PHE A 50 0.33 16.01 26.47
C PHE A 50 1.68 16.71 26.52
N SER A 51 2.55 16.33 27.45
CA SER A 51 3.95 16.79 27.49
C SER A 51 4.68 16.50 26.17
N LYS A 52 4.50 15.28 25.65
CA LYS A 52 5.13 14.88 24.39
C LYS A 52 4.58 15.67 23.21
N VAL A 53 3.30 16.01 23.21
CA VAL A 53 2.71 16.90 22.20
C VAL A 53 3.37 18.29 22.24
N CYS A 54 3.59 18.86 23.42
CA CYS A 54 4.30 20.14 23.58
C CYS A 54 5.76 20.04 23.07
N GLU A 55 6.46 18.92 23.33
CA GLU A 55 7.80 18.70 22.78
C GLU A 55 7.83 18.55 21.26
N GLU A 56 6.80 17.94 20.67
CA GLU A 56 6.72 17.73 19.23
C GLU A 56 6.25 18.96 18.46
N LEU A 57 5.39 19.78 19.06
CA LEU A 57 4.84 21.01 18.48
C LEU A 57 5.04 22.24 19.41
N PRO A 58 6.28 22.60 19.78
CA PRO A 58 6.52 23.65 20.79
C PRO A 58 6.12 25.05 20.31
N ALA A 59 6.07 25.28 19.01
CA ALA A 59 5.55 26.53 18.43
C ALA A 59 4.01 26.64 18.48
N VAL A 60 3.31 25.51 18.70
CA VAL A 60 1.85 25.44 18.70
C VAL A 60 1.31 25.29 20.12
N PHE A 61 1.99 24.51 20.96
CA PHE A 61 1.55 24.20 22.32
C PHE A 61 2.68 24.41 23.33
N SER A 62 2.40 25.23 24.34
CA SER A 62 3.30 25.46 25.49
C SER A 62 2.74 24.95 26.81
N LYS A 63 1.47 24.52 26.85
CA LYS A 63 0.77 24.05 28.05
C LYS A 63 -0.03 22.78 27.75
N GLU A 64 0.12 21.77 28.61
CA GLU A 64 -0.57 20.49 28.50
C GLU A 64 -2.10 20.62 28.56
N ASP A 65 -2.62 21.53 29.38
CA ASP A 65 -4.07 21.83 29.47
C ASP A 65 -4.66 22.29 28.11
N THR A 66 -3.87 23.03 27.32
CA THR A 66 -4.32 23.45 25.99
C THR A 66 -4.41 22.26 25.04
N VAL A 67 -3.47 21.31 25.12
CA VAL A 67 -3.51 20.07 24.33
C VAL A 67 -4.75 19.26 24.69
N TYR A 68 -5.03 19.08 25.99
CA TYR A 68 -6.21 18.38 26.48
C TYR A 68 -7.51 18.99 25.93
N ARG A 69 -7.65 20.32 25.97
CA ARG A 69 -8.81 21.02 25.40
C ARG A 69 -8.95 20.79 23.90
N GLN A 70 -7.86 20.79 23.13
CA GLN A 70 -7.92 20.53 21.70
C GLN A 70 -8.28 19.06 21.40
N TYR A 71 -7.79 18.10 22.18
CA TYR A 71 -8.21 16.70 22.08
C TYR A 71 -9.70 16.55 22.27
N LYS A 72 -10.27 17.22 23.28
CA LYS A 72 -11.71 17.20 23.54
C LYS A 72 -12.51 17.71 22.33
N VAL A 73 -12.11 18.85 21.74
CA VAL A 73 -12.78 19.41 20.55
C VAL A 73 -12.67 18.47 19.34
N LEU A 74 -11.47 17.91 19.08
CA LEU A 74 -11.27 16.98 17.96
C LEU A 74 -12.05 15.68 18.14
N LYS A 75 -12.19 15.20 19.38
CA LYS A 75 -12.99 14.03 19.74
C LYS A 75 -14.48 14.30 19.55
N GLU A 76 -14.99 15.45 20.02
CA GLU A 76 -16.38 15.88 19.81
C GLU A 76 -16.72 16.02 18.32
N LYS A 77 -15.77 16.47 17.50
CA LYS A 77 -15.90 16.52 16.03
C LYS A 77 -15.73 15.18 15.32
N GLY A 78 -15.50 14.10 16.07
CA GLY A 78 -15.33 12.74 15.57
C GLY A 78 -14.09 12.55 14.70
N ILE A 79 -13.05 13.38 14.87
CA ILE A 79 -11.79 13.32 14.08
C ILE A 79 -10.79 12.38 14.74
N ILE A 80 -10.80 12.32 16.07
CA ILE A 80 -9.92 11.45 16.85
C ILE A 80 -10.72 10.65 17.87
N ASP A 81 -10.20 9.48 18.22
CA ASP A 81 -10.56 8.80 19.45
C ASP A 81 -9.44 8.99 20.46
N HIS A 82 -9.80 9.30 21.70
CA HIS A 82 -8.87 9.46 22.81
C HIS A 82 -9.46 8.85 24.10
N PHE A 83 -8.63 8.15 24.85
CA PHE A 83 -8.95 7.66 26.19
C PHE A 83 -7.70 7.56 27.06
N LYS A 84 -7.92 7.39 28.37
CA LYS A 84 -6.87 7.22 29.36
C LYS A 84 -6.90 5.79 29.91
N MET A 85 -5.74 5.13 29.95
CA MET A 85 -5.56 3.78 30.50
C MET A 85 -4.18 3.69 31.15
N ASP A 86 -4.09 3.09 32.33
CA ASP A 86 -2.84 2.97 33.11
C ASP A 86 -2.11 4.30 33.33
N GLY A 87 -2.88 5.38 33.52
CA GLY A 87 -2.36 6.73 33.67
C GLY A 87 -1.81 7.37 32.38
N LYS A 88 -1.92 6.71 31.23
CA LYS A 88 -1.42 7.17 29.93
C LYS A 88 -2.54 7.56 28.97
N ASP A 89 -2.29 8.59 28.18
CA ASP A 89 -3.19 9.06 27.13
C ASP A 89 -2.91 8.33 25.82
N TYR A 90 -3.96 7.70 25.29
CA TYR A 90 -3.94 6.95 24.04
C TYR A 90 -4.85 7.63 23.03
N VAL A 91 -4.34 7.83 21.82
CA VAL A 91 -5.03 8.55 20.76
C VAL A 91 -4.90 7.82 19.42
N ARG A 92 -5.91 7.96 18.57
CA ARG A 92 -5.86 7.57 17.16
C ARG A 92 -6.72 8.52 16.33
N LEU A 93 -6.53 8.47 15.01
CA LEU A 93 -7.52 9.02 14.09
C LEU A 93 -8.73 8.07 13.98
N THR A 94 -9.92 8.64 13.87
CA THR A 94 -11.12 7.92 13.44
C THR A 94 -11.10 7.71 11.92
N GLU A 95 -12.14 7.08 11.36
CA GLU A 95 -12.31 6.99 9.91
C GLU A 95 -12.28 8.38 9.23
N LYS A 96 -12.97 9.37 9.82
CA LYS A 96 -12.94 10.77 9.37
C LYS A 96 -11.55 11.39 9.50
N GLY A 97 -10.87 11.18 10.62
CA GLY A 97 -9.51 11.69 10.82
C GLY A 97 -8.51 11.17 9.80
N CYS A 98 -8.62 9.90 9.41
CA CYS A 98 -7.78 9.27 8.37
C CYS A 98 -7.91 9.92 6.99
N GLU A 99 -8.91 10.78 6.78
CA GLU A 99 -9.08 11.54 5.53
C GLU A 99 -8.26 12.84 5.49
N TRP A 100 -7.50 13.13 6.56
CA TRP A 100 -6.68 14.34 6.69
C TRP A 100 -5.78 14.58 5.47
N ASN A 101 -5.19 13.52 4.91
CA ASN A 101 -4.34 13.60 3.72
C ASN A 101 -4.97 12.95 2.47
N LYS A 102 -6.25 12.57 2.52
CA LYS A 102 -6.97 12.11 1.32
C LYS A 102 -7.30 13.33 0.46
N PHE A 103 -6.59 13.47 -0.64
CA PHE A 103 -6.96 14.38 -1.71
C PHE A 103 -7.93 13.67 -2.65
N GLU A 104 -9.16 14.14 -2.71
CA GLU A 104 -9.99 13.92 -3.89
C GLU A 104 -9.43 14.81 -5.02
N PRO A 105 -9.24 14.29 -6.25
CA PRO A 105 -8.77 15.10 -7.36
C PRO A 105 -9.77 16.22 -7.65
N ILE A 106 -9.45 17.44 -7.23
CA ILE A 106 -10.21 18.63 -7.59
C ILE A 106 -9.90 18.92 -9.07
N ARG A 107 -10.74 18.35 -9.96
CA ARG A 107 -11.10 18.73 -11.34
C ARG A 107 -11.12 17.52 -12.28
N GLU A 108 -12.32 17.00 -12.54
CA GLU A 108 -12.66 16.30 -13.79
C GLU A 108 -12.92 17.27 -14.97
N SER A 109 -12.65 18.58 -14.82
CA SER A 109 -13.00 19.60 -15.82
C SER A 109 -11.88 20.00 -16.78
N GLU A 110 -10.80 19.23 -16.87
CA GLU A 110 -9.89 19.26 -18.03
C GLU A 110 -9.92 17.91 -18.75
N LYS A 111 -11.12 17.33 -18.89
CA LYS A 111 -11.37 16.48 -20.06
C LYS A 111 -11.23 17.38 -21.27
N ASN A 112 -10.22 17.08 -22.09
CA ASN A 112 -10.21 17.36 -23.53
C ASN A 112 -11.66 17.46 -24.05
N PRO A 113 -12.10 18.56 -24.69
CA PRO A 113 -13.32 18.51 -25.46
C PRO A 113 -13.02 17.67 -26.71
N SER A 114 -13.10 16.35 -26.54
CA SER A 114 -13.23 15.40 -27.65
C SER A 114 -14.70 15.24 -27.95
N VAL A 115 -15.29 16.23 -28.61
CA VAL A 115 -16.46 16.01 -29.47
C VAL A 115 -16.24 16.84 -30.72
N GLY A 116 -15.97 16.16 -31.82
CA GLY A 116 -15.95 16.77 -33.13
C GLY A 116 -17.34 17.34 -33.44
N ASN A 117 -17.38 18.65 -33.67
CA ASN A 117 -18.31 19.23 -34.61
C ASN A 117 -17.45 19.88 -35.68
N GLN A 118 -17.60 19.38 -36.91
CA GLN A 118 -17.03 19.99 -38.09
C GLN A 118 -17.54 21.44 -38.17
N SER A 119 -16.65 22.42 -38.06
CA SER A 119 -16.88 23.74 -38.62
C SER A 119 -16.07 23.86 -39.89
N GLU A 120 -16.73 23.55 -41.01
CA GLU A 120 -16.40 24.13 -42.30
C GLU A 120 -16.55 25.64 -42.18
N GLN A 121 -15.46 26.37 -41.94
CA GLN A 121 -15.28 27.73 -42.47
C GLN A 121 -13.84 28.22 -42.30
N THR A 122 -13.33 28.68 -43.42
CA THR A 122 -11.98 29.10 -43.76
C THR A 122 -11.36 30.05 -42.73
N ARG A 123 -10.18 29.69 -42.20
CA ARG A 123 -9.33 30.61 -41.44
C ARG A 123 -8.88 31.74 -42.39
N LYS A 124 -9.43 32.94 -42.19
CA LYS A 124 -8.98 34.16 -42.86
C LYS A 124 -7.49 34.38 -42.60
N ASN A 125 -6.72 34.47 -43.67
CA ASN A 125 -5.36 35.00 -43.66
C ASN A 125 -5.42 36.50 -43.36
N PHE A 126 -4.70 36.95 -42.34
CA PHE A 126 -4.19 38.31 -42.27
C PHE A 126 -2.70 38.24 -41.94
N ARG A 127 -1.88 38.46 -42.96
CA ARG A 127 -0.51 38.97 -42.84
C ARG A 127 -0.53 40.39 -43.37
N GLU A 128 0.03 41.31 -42.60
CA GLU A 128 0.81 42.46 -43.04
C GLU A 128 1.53 42.97 -41.78
N SER A 129 2.81 42.62 -41.61
CA SER A 129 4.00 43.37 -42.01
C SER A 129 4.21 44.66 -41.22
N SER A 130 5.18 44.64 -40.32
CA SER A 130 6.18 45.72 -40.26
C SER A 130 7.47 45.16 -39.66
N GLU A 131 8.51 45.24 -40.48
CA GLU A 131 9.89 44.93 -40.18
C GLU A 131 10.47 45.91 -39.16
N LYS A 132 11.25 45.39 -38.21
CA LYS A 132 12.43 46.05 -37.61
C LYS A 132 13.21 45.02 -36.77
N ASN A 133 14.38 44.67 -37.25
CA ASN A 133 15.51 44.06 -36.54
C ASN A 133 16.75 44.90 -36.89
N PRO A 134 17.94 44.78 -36.25
CA PRO A 134 18.40 43.82 -35.23
C PRO A 134 19.15 44.52 -34.05
N THR A 135 19.63 43.84 -32.99
CA THR A 135 20.98 43.24 -32.76
C THR A 135 20.87 42.63 -31.33
N ASP A 136 21.42 41.48 -30.91
CA ASP A 136 22.81 41.04 -31.06
C ASP A 136 23.01 39.53 -30.72
N ASN A 137 23.92 38.93 -31.51
CA ASN A 137 24.81 37.77 -31.34
C ASN A 137 24.61 36.69 -30.25
N ASN A 138 24.44 35.43 -30.71
CA ASN A 138 25.13 34.28 -30.09
C ASN A 138 25.53 33.23 -31.14
N THR A 139 26.80 33.27 -31.53
CA THR A 139 27.60 32.19 -32.15
C THR A 139 27.87 31.11 -31.09
N ASN A 140 28.06 29.82 -31.34
CA ASN A 140 28.08 28.93 -32.50
C ASN A 140 28.28 27.51 -31.89
N TYR A 141 27.84 26.47 -32.59
CA TYR A 141 28.56 25.21 -32.87
C TYR A 141 27.67 23.96 -32.94
N LYS A 142 27.29 23.68 -34.19
CA LYS A 142 27.36 22.39 -34.90
C LYS A 142 26.67 21.18 -34.28
N ASN A 143 25.46 20.94 -34.79
CA ASN A 143 25.03 19.60 -35.17
C ASN A 143 25.76 19.17 -36.44
N ASN A 144 26.18 17.91 -36.49
CA ASN A 144 26.04 17.12 -37.70
C ASN A 144 25.60 15.71 -37.31
N ASN A 145 24.52 15.30 -37.96
CA ASN A 145 23.94 13.97 -37.95
C ASN A 145 24.90 13.01 -38.67
N ASP A 146 24.83 11.72 -38.38
CA ASP A 146 24.35 10.78 -39.40
C ASP A 146 24.04 9.39 -38.85
N HIS A 147 23.05 8.81 -39.53
CA HIS A 147 22.38 7.55 -39.30
C HIS A 147 23.30 6.34 -39.03
N THR A 148 22.85 5.44 -38.17
CA THR A 148 22.67 4.00 -38.49
C THR A 148 22.06 3.27 -37.30
N THR A 149 20.82 2.80 -37.44
CA THR A 149 20.40 1.59 -36.75
C THR A 149 20.93 0.40 -37.54
N PRO A 150 21.52 -0.60 -36.86
CA PRO A 150 21.12 -1.97 -37.12
C PRO A 150 20.78 -2.74 -35.82
N LEU A 151 19.64 -3.43 -35.87
CA LEU A 151 19.37 -4.80 -35.38
C LEU A 151 20.13 -5.30 -34.12
N ASN A 152 19.37 -5.65 -33.08
CA ASN A 152 19.76 -6.40 -31.86
C ASN A 152 20.62 -7.67 -32.12
N PRO A 153 21.29 -8.28 -31.11
CA PRO A 153 21.63 -7.85 -29.74
C PRO A 153 23.14 -8.07 -29.36
N PRO A 154 23.61 -7.51 -28.23
CA PRO A 154 24.37 -8.29 -27.26
C PRO A 154 23.44 -8.60 -26.08
N THR A 155 23.52 -9.81 -25.55
CA THR A 155 22.96 -10.19 -24.26
C THR A 155 23.74 -9.47 -23.15
N GLY A 156 23.70 -8.14 -23.18
CA GLY A 156 24.22 -7.26 -22.15
C GLY A 156 23.17 -7.14 -21.05
N GLU A 157 23.63 -7.08 -19.81
CA GLU A 157 22.74 -6.87 -18.68
C GLU A 157 21.82 -5.66 -18.94
N PRO A 158 20.51 -5.78 -18.67
CA PRO A 158 19.58 -4.68 -18.87
C PRO A 158 20.04 -3.46 -18.08
N ALA A 159 19.81 -2.26 -18.62
CA ALA A 159 20.23 -1.03 -17.97
C ALA A 159 19.63 -0.94 -16.54
N PRO A 160 20.33 -0.35 -15.55
CA PRO A 160 19.86 -0.34 -14.16
C PRO A 160 18.42 0.18 -13.97
N ALA A 161 18.00 1.17 -14.76
CA ALA A 161 16.63 1.68 -14.72
C ALA A 161 15.59 0.70 -15.30
N GLU A 162 15.99 -0.11 -16.28
CA GLU A 162 15.17 -1.18 -16.86
C GLU A 162 14.98 -2.32 -15.85
N VAL A 163 16.05 -2.70 -15.12
CA VAL A 163 15.98 -3.68 -14.02
C VAL A 163 14.93 -3.28 -12.99
N VAL A 164 15.00 -2.04 -12.49
CA VAL A 164 14.05 -1.54 -11.47
C VAL A 164 12.61 -1.52 -11.99
N LEU A 165 12.40 -1.09 -13.24
CA LEU A 165 11.04 -1.05 -13.81
C LEU A 165 10.47 -2.45 -14.05
N ASN A 166 11.30 -3.36 -14.57
CA ASN A 166 10.91 -4.76 -14.77
C ASN A 166 10.59 -5.44 -13.43
N TYR A 167 11.32 -5.08 -12.37
CA TYR A 167 11.02 -5.52 -11.02
C TYR A 167 9.64 -5.06 -10.55
N LEU A 168 9.31 -3.77 -10.71
CA LEU A 168 7.97 -3.24 -10.39
C LEU A 168 6.87 -3.95 -11.18
N ASN A 169 7.02 -4.11 -12.49
CA ASN A 169 6.05 -4.79 -13.34
C ASN A 169 5.84 -6.25 -12.90
N SER A 170 6.92 -6.94 -12.52
CA SER A 170 6.87 -8.31 -12.03
C SER A 170 6.18 -8.41 -10.69
N ALA A 171 6.50 -7.52 -9.74
CA ALA A 171 5.86 -7.46 -8.43
C ALA A 171 4.35 -7.25 -8.53
N LEU A 172 3.90 -6.36 -9.43
CA LEU A 172 2.48 -6.12 -9.69
C LEU A 172 1.79 -7.32 -10.33
N ALA A 173 2.46 -8.01 -11.27
CA ALA A 173 1.92 -9.23 -11.87
C ALA A 173 1.77 -10.37 -10.85
N THR A 174 2.78 -10.56 -9.99
CA THR A 174 2.74 -11.56 -8.90
C THR A 174 1.62 -11.24 -7.91
N LEU A 175 1.46 -9.97 -7.53
CA LEU A 175 0.38 -9.54 -6.66
C LEU A 175 -1.00 -9.81 -7.27
N ALA A 176 -1.20 -9.46 -8.55
CA ALA A 176 -2.47 -9.73 -9.23
C ALA A 176 -2.79 -11.23 -9.25
N ALA A 177 -1.80 -12.09 -9.52
CA ALA A 177 -1.98 -13.54 -9.47
C ALA A 177 -2.36 -14.03 -8.06
N GLN A 178 -1.74 -13.49 -7.00
CA GLN A 178 -2.09 -13.82 -5.61
C GLN A 178 -3.51 -13.41 -5.24
N LEU A 179 -4.03 -12.35 -5.85
CA LEU A 179 -5.39 -11.85 -5.63
C LEU A 179 -6.43 -12.47 -6.56
N GLY A 180 -6.02 -13.35 -7.49
CA GLY A 180 -6.91 -13.92 -8.51
C GLY A 180 -7.37 -12.88 -9.53
N GLU A 181 -6.63 -11.79 -9.69
CA GLU A 181 -6.96 -10.69 -10.59
C GLU A 181 -6.26 -10.84 -11.95
N ARG A 182 -6.77 -10.12 -12.96
CA ARG A 182 -6.16 -10.08 -14.28
C ARG A 182 -4.77 -9.45 -14.20
N LYS A 183 -3.80 -10.05 -14.88
CA LYS A 183 -2.44 -9.50 -15.01
C LYS A 183 -2.48 -8.05 -15.55
N PRO A 184 -1.87 -7.08 -14.86
CA PRO A 184 -1.87 -5.69 -15.29
C PRO A 184 -1.00 -5.49 -16.53
N VAL A 185 -1.32 -4.44 -17.29
CA VAL A 185 -0.43 -3.94 -18.34
C VAL A 185 0.75 -3.24 -17.67
N GLY A 186 1.96 -3.76 -17.88
CA GLY A 186 3.18 -3.20 -17.29
C GLY A 186 3.50 -1.80 -17.81
N TYR A 187 4.28 -1.06 -17.04
CA TYR A 187 4.77 0.27 -17.43
C TYR A 187 5.93 0.17 -18.42
N SER A 188 5.97 1.12 -19.36
CA SER A 188 7.09 1.27 -20.31
C SER A 188 8.19 2.18 -19.73
N LEU A 189 9.43 1.94 -20.14
CA LEU A 189 10.60 2.59 -19.56
C LEU A 189 10.77 4.06 -19.97
N LYS A 190 10.50 4.40 -21.24
CA LYS A 190 10.78 5.72 -21.84
C LYS A 190 10.36 6.93 -20.98
N PRO A 191 9.14 6.99 -20.39
CA PRO A 191 8.72 8.17 -19.62
C PRO A 191 9.44 8.31 -18.26
N TRP A 192 10.02 7.23 -17.75
CA TRP A 192 10.45 7.14 -16.35
C TRP A 192 11.96 6.98 -16.16
N VAL A 193 12.73 6.80 -17.26
CA VAL A 193 14.18 6.57 -17.22
C VAL A 193 14.89 7.59 -16.34
N LYS A 194 14.62 8.88 -16.54
CA LYS A 194 15.28 9.97 -15.80
C LYS A 194 15.00 9.89 -14.30
N ASN A 195 13.75 9.63 -13.93
CA ASN A 195 13.33 9.56 -12.53
C ASN A 195 13.98 8.37 -11.83
N ILE A 196 13.90 7.18 -12.44
CA ILE A 196 14.47 5.95 -11.89
C ILE A 196 15.99 6.06 -11.81
N ALA A 197 16.67 6.53 -12.87
CA ALA A 197 18.11 6.71 -12.87
C ALA A 197 18.58 7.72 -11.81
N ALA A 198 17.80 8.79 -11.55
CA ALA A 198 18.09 9.72 -10.46
C ALA A 198 17.99 9.05 -9.09
N ARG A 199 16.97 8.22 -8.84
CA ARG A 199 16.83 7.48 -7.57
C ARG A 199 17.98 6.49 -7.36
N ILE A 200 18.39 5.81 -8.42
CA ILE A 200 19.54 4.88 -8.38
C ILE A 200 20.82 5.62 -8.03
N ARG A 201 21.08 6.80 -8.62
CA ARG A 201 22.27 7.60 -8.32
C ARG A 201 22.32 8.10 -6.88
N GLU A 202 21.17 8.40 -6.29
CA GLU A 202 21.04 8.81 -4.89
C GLU A 202 21.07 7.63 -3.90
N SER A 203 20.95 6.40 -4.40
CA SER A 203 20.89 5.19 -3.57
C SER A 203 21.50 3.99 -4.30
N SER A 204 20.67 3.02 -4.71
CA SER A 204 21.09 1.85 -5.47
C SER A 204 19.88 1.22 -6.18
N VAL A 205 20.15 0.27 -7.08
CA VAL A 205 19.10 -0.59 -7.67
C VAL A 205 18.37 -1.38 -6.58
N ALA A 206 19.12 -1.93 -5.62
CA ALA A 206 18.57 -2.71 -4.51
C ALA A 206 17.63 -1.89 -3.63
N ASP A 207 18.02 -0.65 -3.28
CA ASP A 207 17.18 0.28 -2.53
C ASP A 207 15.89 0.62 -3.29
N CYS A 208 15.98 0.83 -4.61
CA CYS A 208 14.81 1.08 -5.45
C CYS A 208 13.84 -0.11 -5.45
N CYS A 209 14.34 -1.33 -5.61
CA CYS A 209 13.53 -2.54 -5.54
C CYS A 209 12.92 -2.75 -4.14
N GLN A 210 13.64 -2.42 -3.07
CA GLN A 210 13.10 -2.50 -1.71
C GLN A 210 11.98 -1.49 -1.46
N VAL A 211 12.07 -0.28 -2.00
CA VAL A 211 10.97 0.69 -1.94
C VAL A 211 9.74 0.16 -2.69
N VAL A 212 9.93 -0.49 -3.83
CA VAL A 212 8.85 -1.17 -4.56
C VAL A 212 8.21 -2.25 -3.68
N ASP A 213 9.01 -3.15 -3.09
CA ASP A 213 8.51 -4.20 -2.21
C ASP A 213 7.68 -3.64 -1.04
N TYR A 214 8.21 -2.61 -0.38
CA TYR A 214 7.55 -1.96 0.75
C TYR A 214 6.19 -1.38 0.34
N LEU A 215 6.12 -0.66 -0.78
CA LEU A 215 4.88 -0.05 -1.22
C LEU A 215 3.87 -1.10 -1.70
N VAL A 216 4.33 -2.16 -2.39
CA VAL A 216 3.49 -3.30 -2.74
C VAL A 216 2.94 -3.97 -1.47
N ALA A 217 3.75 -4.16 -0.45
CA ALA A 217 3.32 -4.70 0.84
C ALA A 217 2.33 -3.76 1.56
N LYS A 218 2.52 -2.44 1.46
CA LYS A 218 1.70 -1.42 2.12
C LYS A 218 0.34 -1.20 1.46
N TRP A 219 0.30 -1.17 0.14
CA TRP A 219 -0.85 -0.72 -0.65
C TRP A 219 -1.41 -1.76 -1.61
N GLY A 220 -0.68 -2.83 -1.90
CA GLY A 220 -1.07 -3.78 -2.95
C GLY A 220 -2.39 -4.49 -2.69
N ARG A 221 -2.77 -4.67 -1.43
CA ARG A 221 -4.03 -5.32 -1.02
C ARG A 221 -5.12 -4.33 -0.62
N ASP A 222 -4.89 -3.04 -0.88
CA ASP A 222 -5.86 -1.97 -0.69
C ASP A 222 -6.32 -1.51 -2.08
N GLU A 223 -7.59 -1.74 -2.38
CA GLU A 223 -8.15 -1.47 -3.71
C GLU A 223 -8.01 0.01 -4.11
N LYS A 224 -8.13 0.93 -3.15
CA LYS A 224 -8.01 2.37 -3.39
C LYS A 224 -6.56 2.80 -3.53
N MET A 225 -5.66 2.24 -2.72
CA MET A 225 -4.26 2.67 -2.71
C MET A 225 -3.41 2.04 -3.81
N ARG A 226 -3.86 0.93 -4.40
CA ARG A 226 -3.11 0.17 -5.40
C ARG A 226 -2.82 0.94 -6.69
N GLU A 227 -3.66 1.88 -7.10
CA GLU A 227 -3.41 2.72 -8.29
C GLU A 227 -2.14 3.57 -8.17
N TYR A 228 -1.71 3.87 -6.94
CA TYR A 228 -0.51 4.64 -6.66
C TYR A 228 0.78 3.82 -6.78
N LEU A 229 0.71 2.51 -7.05
CA LEU A 229 1.87 1.65 -7.31
C LEU A 229 2.41 1.82 -8.74
N CYS A 230 2.76 3.05 -9.11
CA CYS A 230 3.26 3.40 -10.43
C CYS A 230 4.58 4.18 -10.37
N PRO A 231 5.39 4.18 -11.45
CA PRO A 231 6.68 4.87 -11.46
C PRO A 231 6.60 6.36 -11.11
N LYS A 232 5.51 7.03 -11.52
CA LYS A 232 5.25 8.45 -11.22
C LYS A 232 5.27 8.72 -9.72
N THR A 233 4.57 7.89 -8.94
CA THR A 233 4.46 8.05 -7.49
C THR A 233 5.69 7.53 -6.78
N ILE A 234 6.19 6.35 -7.17
CA ILE A 234 7.28 5.66 -6.47
C ILE A 234 8.61 6.42 -6.63
N PHE A 235 8.94 6.83 -7.86
CA PHE A 235 10.26 7.41 -8.18
C PHE A 235 10.26 8.94 -8.25
N ARG A 236 9.19 9.61 -7.80
CA ARG A 236 9.21 11.05 -7.53
C ARG A 236 10.17 11.33 -6.37
N GLN A 237 11.01 12.35 -6.49
CA GLN A 237 12.08 12.65 -5.53
C GLN A 237 11.62 12.69 -4.06
N SER A 238 10.60 13.50 -3.75
CA SER A 238 10.10 13.62 -2.37
C SER A 238 9.51 12.32 -1.83
N ASN A 239 8.79 11.58 -2.66
CA ASN A 239 8.13 10.34 -2.26
C ASN A 239 9.18 9.26 -1.98
N PHE A 240 10.16 9.13 -2.87
CA PHE A 240 11.24 8.16 -2.70
C PHE A 240 12.07 8.47 -1.45
N ALA A 241 12.39 9.75 -1.20
CA ALA A 241 13.11 10.18 0.00
C ALA A 241 12.35 9.86 1.30
N ASP A 242 11.01 9.94 1.28
CA ASP A 242 10.17 9.55 2.42
C ASP A 242 10.05 8.02 2.59
N TYR A 243 9.97 7.27 1.49
CA TYR A 243 9.76 5.83 1.54
C TYR A 243 11.01 4.99 1.73
N LEU A 244 12.19 5.45 1.30
CA LEU A 244 13.44 4.72 1.47
C LEU A 244 13.76 4.39 2.95
N PRO A 245 13.74 5.34 3.90
CA PRO A 245 13.99 4.99 5.31
C PRO A 245 12.89 4.08 5.87
N LYS A 246 11.63 4.26 5.45
CA LYS A 246 10.50 3.42 5.88
C LYS A 246 10.63 1.98 5.35
N SER A 247 11.13 1.81 4.12
CA SER A 247 11.35 0.49 3.54
C SER A 247 12.46 -0.27 4.25
N LYS A 248 13.51 0.44 4.72
CA LYS A 248 14.60 -0.15 5.53
C LYS A 248 14.07 -0.63 6.88
N ALA A 249 13.38 0.24 7.62
CA ALA A 249 12.76 -0.15 8.88
C ALA A 249 11.75 -1.30 8.69
N TRP A 250 10.96 -1.29 7.60
CA TRP A 250 10.05 -2.38 7.25
C TRP A 250 10.78 -3.71 7.00
N ALA A 251 11.92 -3.67 6.33
CA ALA A 251 12.75 -4.85 6.08
C ALA A 251 13.32 -5.41 7.40
N ASP A 252 13.82 -4.54 8.28
CA ASP A 252 14.33 -4.91 9.60
C ASP A 252 13.24 -5.54 10.49
N ASN A 253 11.97 -5.18 10.26
CA ASN A 253 10.80 -5.74 10.94
C ASN A 253 10.24 -7.02 10.27
N GLY A 254 11.04 -7.70 9.43
CA GLY A 254 10.65 -8.99 8.85
C GLY A 254 9.65 -8.89 7.69
N LYS A 255 9.59 -7.72 7.03
CA LYS A 255 8.80 -7.49 5.81
C LYS A 255 7.29 -7.83 5.93
N PRO A 256 6.56 -7.33 6.94
CA PRO A 256 5.14 -7.59 7.09
C PRO A 256 4.32 -7.07 5.90
N VAL A 257 3.15 -7.65 5.65
CA VAL A 257 2.24 -7.26 4.57
C VAL A 257 1.02 -6.57 5.18
N CYS A 258 0.61 -5.44 4.62
CA CYS A 258 -0.58 -4.72 5.05
C CYS A 258 -1.84 -5.39 4.45
N VAL A 259 -2.75 -5.80 5.32
CA VAL A 259 -4.06 -6.38 4.97
C VAL A 259 -5.12 -5.64 5.77
N ASN A 260 -6.08 -5.01 5.08
CA ASN A 260 -7.15 -4.21 5.69
C ASN A 260 -6.61 -3.17 6.70
N GLY A 261 -5.53 -2.47 6.32
CA GLY A 261 -4.90 -1.44 7.15
C GLY A 261 -4.03 -1.94 8.31
N LYS A 262 -3.84 -3.27 8.45
CA LYS A 262 -3.02 -3.88 9.51
C LYS A 262 -1.81 -4.60 8.94
N TRP A 263 -0.64 -4.37 9.53
CA TRP A 263 0.57 -5.13 9.21
C TRP A 263 0.49 -6.54 9.78
N VAL A 264 0.65 -7.54 8.92
CA VAL A 264 0.59 -8.96 9.23
C VAL A 264 1.93 -9.59 8.82
N ALA A 265 2.54 -10.37 9.71
CA ALA A 265 3.80 -11.05 9.39
C ALA A 265 3.61 -12.02 8.19
N PRO A 266 4.61 -12.21 7.31
CA PRO A 266 4.45 -13.08 6.14
C PRO A 266 4.03 -14.51 6.51
N ALA A 267 4.61 -15.07 7.57
CA ALA A 267 4.26 -16.40 8.07
C ALA A 267 2.81 -16.48 8.58
N GLU A 268 2.30 -15.40 9.18
CA GLU A 268 0.90 -15.35 9.61
C GLU A 268 -0.04 -15.22 8.41
N LEU A 269 0.34 -14.43 7.40
CA LEU A 269 -0.42 -14.33 6.15
C LEU A 269 -0.48 -15.67 5.41
N GLU A 270 0.64 -16.38 5.31
CA GLU A 270 0.68 -17.73 4.71
C GLU A 270 -0.29 -18.67 5.44
N LYS A 271 -0.27 -18.69 6.78
CA LYS A 271 -1.21 -19.47 7.59
C LYS A 271 -2.66 -19.10 7.29
N ARG A 272 -3.00 -17.82 7.18
CA ARG A 272 -4.35 -17.36 6.84
C ARG A 272 -4.79 -17.82 5.44
N LEU A 273 -3.89 -17.81 4.47
CA LEU A 273 -4.19 -18.23 3.09
C LEU A 273 -4.45 -19.73 2.97
N ILE A 274 -3.77 -20.55 3.77
CA ILE A 274 -3.94 -22.01 3.77
C ILE A 274 -5.02 -22.49 4.76
N MET A 275 -5.56 -21.62 5.60
CA MET A 275 -6.58 -21.97 6.58
C MET A 275 -7.97 -21.94 5.95
N PRO A 276 -8.63 -23.09 5.79
CA PRO A 276 -10.02 -23.13 5.33
C PRO A 276 -11.01 -22.72 6.43
N THR A 277 -12.24 -22.44 6.03
CA THR A 277 -13.34 -22.24 6.98
C THR A 277 -13.84 -23.56 7.56
N VAL A 278 -14.51 -23.48 8.72
CA VAL A 278 -15.14 -24.65 9.36
C VAL A 278 -16.21 -25.24 8.43
N GLU A 279 -16.95 -24.39 7.74
CA GLU A 279 -18.04 -24.75 6.84
C GLU A 279 -17.53 -25.51 5.61
N GLU A 280 -16.42 -25.06 5.01
CA GLU A 280 -15.77 -25.76 3.90
C GLU A 280 -15.32 -27.17 4.29
N VAL A 281 -14.68 -27.32 5.45
CA VAL A 281 -14.26 -28.64 5.96
C VAL A 281 -15.47 -29.48 6.36
N ARG A 282 -16.53 -28.88 6.93
CA ARG A 282 -17.79 -29.58 7.25
C ARG A 282 -18.47 -30.12 5.98
N ALA A 283 -18.49 -29.34 4.90
CA ALA A 283 -19.04 -29.77 3.62
C ALA A 283 -18.23 -30.94 3.02
N LEU A 284 -16.89 -30.89 3.07
CA LEU A 284 -16.06 -32.03 2.68
C LEU A 284 -16.26 -33.24 3.58
N PHE A 285 -16.39 -33.03 4.89
CA PHE A 285 -16.66 -34.08 5.86
C PHE A 285 -17.96 -34.83 5.50
N GLN A 286 -19.06 -34.12 5.27
CA GLN A 286 -20.33 -34.73 4.87
C GLN A 286 -20.19 -35.53 3.57
N LYS A 287 -19.55 -34.96 2.54
CA LYS A 287 -19.28 -35.69 1.27
C LYS A 287 -18.39 -36.92 1.47
N SER A 288 -17.48 -36.89 2.44
CA SER A 288 -16.59 -38.01 2.76
C SER A 288 -17.30 -39.18 3.46
N LEU A 289 -18.53 -38.99 3.93
CA LEU A 289 -19.35 -40.06 4.50
C LEU A 289 -19.98 -40.92 3.41
N SER A 290 -20.29 -40.34 2.25
CA SER A 290 -20.92 -41.02 1.11
C SER A 290 -19.96 -41.40 -0.02
N GLY A 291 -18.72 -40.92 -0.01
CA GLY A 291 -17.73 -41.24 -1.04
C GLY A 291 -16.35 -40.64 -0.76
N ASN A 292 -15.50 -40.57 -1.79
CA ASN A 292 -14.19 -39.93 -1.71
C ASN A 292 -14.22 -38.56 -2.45
N PRO A 293 -14.46 -37.44 -1.75
CA PRO A 293 -14.50 -36.11 -2.35
C PRO A 293 -13.12 -35.54 -2.68
N PHE A 294 -12.03 -36.26 -2.38
CA PHE A 294 -10.67 -35.72 -2.44
C PHE A 294 -9.94 -36.02 -3.76
N LYS A 295 -10.44 -36.95 -4.59
CA LYS A 295 -9.77 -37.38 -5.83
C LYS A 295 -9.51 -36.24 -6.82
N ALA A 296 -10.35 -35.20 -6.81
CA ALA A 296 -10.24 -34.06 -7.72
C ALA A 296 -9.39 -32.90 -7.15
N LEU A 297 -8.86 -33.02 -5.93
CA LEU A 297 -8.09 -31.96 -5.31
C LEU A 297 -6.61 -32.05 -5.71
N ASP A 298 -6.04 -30.91 -6.06
CA ASP A 298 -4.59 -30.77 -6.26
C ASP A 298 -3.89 -30.55 -4.91
N PHE A 299 -3.07 -31.53 -4.50
CA PHE A 299 -2.35 -31.51 -3.23
C PHE A 299 -0.99 -30.78 -3.27
N THR A 300 -0.59 -30.24 -4.43
CA THR A 300 0.48 -29.24 -4.47
C THR A 300 0.05 -27.94 -3.76
N ASN A 301 -1.27 -27.70 -3.69
CA ASN A 301 -1.83 -26.63 -2.90
C ASN A 301 -1.93 -27.01 -1.41
N LYS A 302 -1.11 -26.35 -0.58
CA LYS A 302 -1.11 -26.52 0.89
C LYS A 302 -2.50 -26.42 1.53
N ARG A 303 -3.38 -25.54 1.02
CA ARG A 303 -4.76 -25.40 1.53
C ARG A 303 -5.58 -26.68 1.34
N ASN A 304 -5.46 -27.33 0.18
CA ASN A 304 -6.14 -28.58 -0.09
C ASN A 304 -5.60 -29.71 0.80
N LEU A 305 -4.31 -29.67 1.11
CA LEU A 305 -3.70 -30.59 2.07
C LEU A 305 -4.27 -30.39 3.49
N VAL A 306 -4.40 -29.13 3.96
CA VAL A 306 -5.05 -28.80 5.24
C VAL A 306 -6.50 -29.30 5.25
N MET A 307 -7.28 -29.02 4.20
CA MET A 307 -8.67 -29.49 4.06
C MET A 307 -8.77 -31.01 4.22
N TYR A 308 -7.94 -31.76 3.50
CA TYR A 308 -7.92 -33.23 3.58
C TYR A 308 -7.62 -33.74 5.00
N HIS A 309 -6.51 -33.30 5.60
CA HIS A 309 -6.10 -33.78 6.92
C HIS A 309 -7.11 -33.38 8.01
N ALA A 310 -7.63 -32.16 7.95
CA ALA A 310 -8.66 -31.71 8.88
C ALA A 310 -9.94 -32.56 8.76
N THR A 311 -10.39 -32.87 7.54
CA THR A 311 -11.55 -33.73 7.33
C THR A 311 -11.32 -35.17 7.82
N ILE A 312 -10.20 -35.80 7.46
CA ILE A 312 -9.90 -37.18 7.83
C ILE A 312 -9.71 -37.33 9.34
N ASN A 313 -8.98 -36.42 9.99
CA ASN A 313 -8.80 -36.45 11.43
C ASN A 313 -10.12 -36.23 12.18
N THR A 314 -10.97 -35.34 11.68
CA THR A 314 -12.33 -35.16 12.22
C THR A 314 -13.14 -36.45 12.10
N LYS A 315 -13.11 -37.12 10.94
CA LYS A 315 -13.79 -38.41 10.72
C LYS A 315 -13.28 -39.51 11.67
N ASN A 316 -11.98 -39.58 11.90
CA ASN A 316 -11.37 -40.55 12.81
C ASN A 316 -11.80 -40.35 14.26
N LYS A 317 -12.10 -39.12 14.68
CA LYS A 317 -12.59 -38.80 16.04
C LYS A 317 -14.05 -39.19 16.28
N ARG A 318 -14.83 -39.48 15.22
CA ARG A 318 -16.26 -39.85 15.30
C ARG A 318 -17.07 -38.91 16.22
N PRO A 319 -17.03 -37.59 15.95
CA PRO A 319 -17.67 -36.61 16.82
C PRO A 319 -19.20 -36.72 16.79
N LEU A 320 -19.85 -36.27 17.86
CA LEU A 320 -21.28 -35.96 17.84
C LEU A 320 -21.52 -34.70 17.02
N GLU A 321 -22.70 -34.58 16.41
CA GLU A 321 -23.04 -33.43 15.54
C GLU A 321 -22.88 -32.08 16.25
N ARG A 322 -23.23 -32.02 17.54
CA ARG A 322 -23.08 -30.80 18.35
C ARG A 322 -21.62 -30.36 18.55
N ASP A 323 -20.68 -31.31 18.56
CA ASP A 323 -19.25 -31.08 18.81
C ASP A 323 -18.46 -30.91 17.50
N LEU A 324 -19.08 -31.24 16.36
CA LEU A 324 -18.48 -31.23 15.04
C LEU A 324 -17.83 -29.88 14.66
N PRO A 325 -18.48 -28.71 14.86
CA PRO A 325 -17.86 -27.42 14.52
C PRO A 325 -16.57 -27.16 15.31
N MET A 326 -16.58 -27.46 16.61
CA MET A 326 -15.43 -27.26 17.48
C MET A 326 -14.26 -28.18 17.09
N ILE A 327 -14.56 -29.45 16.82
CA ILE A 327 -13.53 -30.43 16.45
C ILE A 327 -12.94 -30.10 15.08
N ILE A 328 -13.76 -29.73 14.10
CA ILE A 328 -13.28 -29.24 12.80
C ILE A 328 -12.35 -28.04 12.98
N SER A 329 -12.77 -27.04 13.77
CA SER A 329 -11.94 -25.85 14.03
C SER A 329 -10.57 -26.21 14.62
N GLN A 330 -10.54 -27.15 15.56
CA GLN A 330 -9.29 -27.62 16.15
C GLN A 330 -8.42 -28.39 15.16
N GLU A 331 -9.01 -29.26 14.34
CA GLU A 331 -8.26 -30.03 13.34
C GLU A 331 -7.71 -29.15 12.21
N ILE A 332 -8.43 -28.08 11.83
CA ILE A 332 -7.90 -27.06 10.92
C ILE A 332 -6.64 -26.42 11.52
N LYS A 333 -6.70 -25.95 12.77
CA LYS A 333 -5.55 -25.33 13.45
C LYS A 333 -4.35 -26.30 13.53
N ASN A 334 -4.60 -27.53 13.96
CA ASN A 334 -3.58 -28.57 14.07
C ASN A 334 -2.90 -28.86 12.71
N ALA A 335 -3.69 -28.93 11.64
CA ALA A 335 -3.19 -29.18 10.29
C ALA A 335 -2.35 -28.00 9.78
N VAL A 336 -2.79 -26.76 9.99
CA VAL A 336 -2.03 -25.55 9.61
C VAL A 336 -0.71 -25.45 10.37
N GLU A 337 -0.69 -25.73 11.68
CA GLU A 337 0.54 -25.70 12.49
C GLU A 337 1.58 -26.74 12.07
N ARG A 338 1.13 -27.85 11.48
CA ARG A 338 1.98 -28.99 11.09
C ARG A 338 2.09 -29.14 9.58
N ILE A 339 1.76 -28.09 8.81
CA ILE A 339 1.60 -28.15 7.36
C ILE A 339 2.79 -28.81 6.65
N ASP A 340 4.02 -28.49 7.04
CA ASP A 340 5.24 -29.02 6.42
C ASP A 340 5.52 -30.49 6.76
N ARG A 341 4.78 -31.07 7.72
CA ARG A 341 4.86 -32.49 8.12
C ARG A 341 3.68 -33.31 7.61
N LEU A 342 2.68 -32.68 7.00
CA LEU A 342 1.51 -33.38 6.47
C LEU A 342 1.92 -34.19 5.24
N LYS A 343 1.48 -35.45 5.19
CA LYS A 343 1.74 -36.34 4.05
C LYS A 343 0.72 -36.08 2.94
N VAL A 344 1.19 -36.03 1.69
CA VAL A 344 0.30 -36.02 0.52
C VAL A 344 -0.45 -37.35 0.44
N PRO A 345 -1.79 -37.35 0.37
CA PRO A 345 -2.55 -38.58 0.27
C PRO A 345 -2.43 -39.23 -1.10
N THR A 346 -2.31 -40.55 -1.12
CA THR A 346 -2.36 -41.36 -2.34
C THR A 346 -3.70 -42.09 -2.41
N PHE A 347 -4.42 -41.95 -3.52
CA PHE A 347 -5.68 -42.65 -3.75
C PHE A 347 -5.43 -43.80 -4.74
N SER A 348 -5.80 -45.01 -4.33
CA SER A 348 -5.88 -46.17 -5.22
C SER A 348 -7.13 -46.14 -6.10
#